data_AF-A0A9E5G7T5-F1
#
_entry.id   AF-A0A9E5G7T5-F1
#
_cell.length_a   1.000
_cell.length_b   1.000
_cell.length_c   1.000
_cell.angle_alpha   90.00
_cell.angle_beta   90.00
_cell.angle_gamma   90.00
#
_symmetry.space_group_name_H-M   'P 1'
#
loop_
_entity.id
_entity.type
_entity.pdbx_description
1 polymer ?
#
loop_
_entity_poly.entity_id
_entity_poly.type
_entity_poly.pdbx_seq_one_letter_code
_entity_poly.pdbx_strand_id
1 'polypeptide(L)' 'MSIRTVYTEVRKALEALGYDLDKHTYCVVVRPNLCPSQCEVQLDNKYFGVWDTNRKTFVD' A
#
# COMPACT_ATOMS: atom_id res chain seq x y z
N MET A 1 -5.91 -14.01 0.08
CA MET A 1 -4.61 -13.42 0.47
C MET A 1 -4.78 -12.78 1.83
N SER A 2 -3.82 -12.93 2.77
CA SER A 2 -3.96 -12.33 4.10
C SER A 2 -3.56 -10.85 4.04
N ILE A 3 -4.25 -9.99 4.79
CA ILE A 3 -3.91 -8.56 4.90
C ILE A 3 -2.44 -8.37 5.30
N ARG A 4 -1.88 -9.25 6.15
CA ARG A 4 -0.46 -9.23 6.55
C ARG A 4 0.51 -9.33 5.36
N THR A 5 0.15 -10.12 4.35
CA THR A 5 0.95 -10.25 3.13
C THR A 5 0.96 -8.95 2.35
N VAL A 6 -0.20 -8.29 2.21
CA VAL A 6 -0.32 -7.01 1.51
C VAL A 6 0.51 -5.93 2.21
N TYR A 7 0.43 -5.82 3.53
CA TYR A 7 1.27 -4.90 4.31
C TYR A 7 2.76 -5.12 4.06
N THR A 8 3.21 -6.37 3.99
CA THR A 8 4.62 -6.70 3.74
C THR A 8 5.06 -6.31 2.33
N GLU A 9 4.20 -6.52 1.33
CA GLU A 9 4.49 -6.15 -0.06
C GLU A 9 4.51 -4.62 -0.24
N VAL A 10 3.52 -3.91 0.30
CA VAL A 10 3.46 -2.44 0.30
C VAL A 10 4.68 -1.84 1.00
N ARG A 11 5.06 -2.38 2.17
CA ARG A 11 6.27 -1.97 2.89
C ARG A 11 7.51 -2.03 2.00
N LYS A 12 7.76 -3.19 1.37
CA LYS A 12 8.91 -3.38 0.49
C LYS A 12 8.89 -2.42 -0.70
N ALA A 13 7.71 -2.15 -1.25
CA ALA A 13 7.55 -1.21 -2.35
C ALA A 13 7.87 0.23 -1.92
N LEU A 14 7.39 0.67 -0.76
CA LEU A 14 7.70 2.00 -0.21
C LEU A 14 9.20 2.15 0.10
N GLU A 15 9.83 1.13 0.70
CA GLU A 15 11.28 1.09 0.92
C GLU A 15 12.07 1.17 -0.40
N ALA A 16 11.61 0.45 -1.45
CA ALA A 16 12.23 0.49 -2.78
C ALA A 16 12.06 1.85 -3.48
N LEU A 17 11.02 2.61 -3.15
CA LEU A 17 10.81 3.99 -3.61
C LEU A 17 11.65 5.01 -2.82
N GLY A 18 12.38 4.57 -1.79
CA GLY A 18 13.25 5.42 -0.97
C GLY A 18 12.58 6.00 0.27
N TYR A 19 11.39 5.54 0.64
CA TYR A 19 10.74 5.98 1.88
C TYR A 19 11.33 5.25 3.09
N ASP A 20 11.74 6.03 4.08
CA ASP A 20 12.23 5.55 5.36
C ASP A 20 11.03 5.29 6.30
N LEU A 21 10.61 4.04 6.41
CA LEU A 21 9.45 3.64 7.22
C LEU A 21 9.73 3.62 8.73
N ASP A 22 10.96 3.91 9.17
CA ASP A 22 11.24 4.21 10.58
C ASP A 22 10.87 5.67 10.92
N LYS A 23 10.78 6.54 9.91
CA LYS A 23 10.36 7.95 10.04
C LYS A 23 8.94 8.21 9.56
N HIS A 24 8.47 7.43 8.60
CA HIS A 24 7.15 7.58 7.99
C HIS A 24 6.22 6.45 8.40
N THR A 25 4.96 6.78 8.68
CA THR A 25 3.94 5.77 8.99
C THR A 25 3.09 5.52 7.76
N TYR A 26 2.83 4.26 7.42
CA TYR A 26 1.92 3.91 6.32
C TYR A 26 0.73 3.08 6.80
N CYS A 27 -0.39 3.25 6.13
CA CYS A 27 -1.64 2.52 6.39
C CYS A 27 -2.14 1.93 5.07
N VAL A 28 -2.64 0.69 5.13
CA VAL A 28 -3.33 0.05 4.00
C VAL A 28 -4.82 -0.01 4.30
N VAL A 29 -5.60 0.68 3.48
CA VAL A 29 -7.05 0.85 3.63
C VAL A 29 -7.75 0.11 2.49
N VAL A 30 -8.56 -0.89 2.83
CA VAL A 30 -9.42 -1.56 1.86
C VAL A 30 -10.66 -0.70 1.66
N ARG A 31 -10.83 -0.14 0.46
CA ARG A 31 -12.00 0.67 0.10
C ARG A 31 -13.02 -0.19 -0.64
N PRO A 32 -14.33 -0.09 -0.31
CA PRO A 32 -15.36 -0.86 -1.00
C PRO A 32 -15.55 -0.45 -2.47
N ASN A 33 -15.12 0.75 -2.85
CA ASN A 33 -15.25 1.28 -4.21
C ASN A 33 -14.07 0.90 -5.13
N LEU A 34 -13.02 0.29 -4.58
CA LEU A 34 -11.88 -0.20 -5.35
C LEU A 34 -12.13 -1.65 -5.77
N CYS A 35 -11.40 -2.12 -6.79
CA CYS A 35 -11.43 -3.55 -7.12
C CYS A 35 -11.07 -4.40 -5.88
N PRO A 36 -11.59 -5.63 -5.75
CA PRO A 36 -11.27 -6.50 -4.60
C PRO A 36 -9.78 -6.80 -4.43
N SER A 37 -9.00 -6.63 -5.49
CA SER A 37 -7.54 -6.76 -5.51
C SER A 37 -6.80 -5.44 -5.27
N GLN A 38 -7.50 -4.37 -4.91
CA GLN A 38 -6.92 -3.04 -4.76
C GLN A 38 -7.12 -2.52 -3.34
N CYS A 39 -6.11 -1.80 -2.86
CA CYS A 39 -6.14 -1.15 -1.56
C CYS A 39 -5.49 0.22 -1.66
N GLU A 40 -6.07 1.18 -0.96
CA GLU A 40 -5.52 2.52 -0.83
C GLU A 40 -4.36 2.47 0.16
N VAL A 41 -3.22 3.01 -0.24
CA VAL A 41 -2.08 3.19 0.64
C VAL A 41 -2.02 4.66 1.03
N GLN A 42 -1.91 4.90 2.32
CA GLN A 42 -1.68 6.22 2.88
C GLN A 42 -0.28 6.25 3.50
N LEU A 43 0.43 7.35 3.30
CA LEU A 43 1.71 7.63 3.93
C LEU A 43 1.56 8.93 4.74
N ASP A 44 1.94 8.89 6.02
CA ASP A 44 1.77 9.98 7.00
C ASP A 44 0.33 10.54 7.02
N ASN A 45 -0.66 9.64 7.02
CA ASN A 45 -2.09 9.97 6.93
C ASN A 45 -2.49 10.77 5.68
N LYS A 46 -1.66 10.77 4.64
CA LYS A 46 -1.98 11.35 3.33
C LYS A 46 -2.11 10.25 2.30
N TYR A 47 -2.99 10.48 1.33
CA TYR A 47 -3.12 9.61 0.18
C TYR A 47 -1.77 9.48 -0.55
N PHE A 48 -1.32 8.24 -0.76
CA PHE A 48 -0.10 7.94 -1.50
C PHE A 48 -0.40 7.36 -2.88
N GLY A 49 -1.31 6.38 -2.94
CA GLY A 49 -1.69 5.72 -4.18
C GLY A 49 -2.52 4.45 -3.95
N VAL A 50 -2.97 3.83 -5.04
CA VAL A 50 -3.65 2.53 -5.01
C VAL A 50 -2.65 1.41 -5.28
N TRP A 51 -2.56 0.45 -4.36
CA TRP A 51 -1.80 -0.78 -4.53
C TRP A 51 -2.68 -1.89 -5.08
N ASP A 52 -2.27 -2.49 -6.20
CA ASP A 52 -2.91 -3.67 -6.78
C ASP A 52 -2.19 -4.94 -6.32
N THR A 53 -2.88 -5.79 -5.55
CA THR A 53 -2.35 -7.03 -4.98
C THR A 53 -2.11 -8.12 -6.02
N ASN A 54 -2.77 -8.07 -7.18
CA ASN A 54 -2.56 -9.04 -8.25
C ASN A 54 -1.31 -8.69 -9.06
N ARG A 55 -1.15 -7.41 -9.40
CA ARG A 55 -0.01 -6.90 -10.16
C ARG A 55 1.21 -6.61 -9.29
N LYS A 56 1.02 -6.52 -7.96
CA LYS A 56 2.05 -6.18 -6.97
C LYS A 56 2.75 -4.86 -7.28
N THR A 57 1.96 -3.86 -7.63
CA THR A 57 2.44 -2.52 -8.00
C THR A 57 1.41 -1.47 -7.65
N PHE A 58 1.84 -0.22 -7.56
CA PHE A 58 0.94 0.92 -7.53
C PHE A 58 0.33 1.15 -8.92
N VAL A 59 -0.96 1.47 -8.99
CA VAL A 59 -1.75 1.58 -10.23
C VAL A 59 -2.55 2.88 -10.35
N ASP A 60 -2.37 3.81 -9.41
CA ASP A 60 -2.93 5.16 -9.47
C ASP A 60 -2.09 6.09 -10.34
#